data_AF-A0A2D9QDA7-F1
#
_entry.id   AF-A0A2D9QDA7-F1
#
_cell.length_a   1.000
_cell.length_b   1.000
_cell.length_c   1.000
_cell.angle_alpha   90.00
_cell.angle_beta   90.00
_cell.angle_gamma   90.00
#
_symmetry.space_group_name_H-M   'P 1'
#
loop_
_entity.id
_entity.type
_entity.pdbx_description
1 polymer ?
#
loop_
_entity_poly.entity_id
_entity_poly.type
_entity_poly.pdbx_seq_one_letter_code
_entity_poly.pdbx_strand_id
1 'polypeptide(L)'
;MNPRRKGKEFELRIAKKLGKALGTEPKRSSYYGKYWDDNGVDLMPEDTAPFLIQCKAVESGKFLHDTLAGMYQDKTKCNVVVHKMNRRPPIAVMSFDDFCELIEMLRANGII
;
A
#
# COMPACT_ATOMS: atom_id res chain seq x y z
N MET A 1 -7.93 2.37 -22.57
CA MET A 1 -6.97 2.99 -21.61
C MET A 1 -5.79 2.02 -21.45
N ASN A 2 -4.55 2.49 -21.61
CA ASN A 2 -3.35 1.65 -21.46
C ASN A 2 -3.25 1.12 -20.01
N PRO A 3 -3.02 -0.18 -19.78
CA PRO A 3 -2.89 -0.77 -18.43
C PRO A 3 -1.89 -0.06 -17.52
N ARG A 4 -0.74 0.36 -18.08
CA ARG A 4 0.29 1.11 -17.33
C ARG A 4 -0.21 2.48 -16.90
N ARG A 5 -0.98 3.15 -17.76
CA ARG A 5 -1.59 4.44 -17.45
C ARG A 5 -2.66 4.29 -16.35
N LYS A 6 -3.46 3.22 -16.43
CA LYS A 6 -4.46 2.87 -15.41
C LYS A 6 -3.81 2.66 -14.03
N GLY A 7 -2.67 1.95 -13.97
CA GLY A 7 -1.89 1.76 -12.75
C GLY A 7 -1.38 3.07 -12.16
N LYS A 8 -0.69 3.88 -12.96
CA LYS A 8 -0.19 5.19 -12.55
C LYS A 8 -1.30 6.14 -12.07
N GLU A 9 -2.42 6.22 -12.79
CA GLU A 9 -3.57 7.02 -12.38
C GLU A 9 -4.15 6.53 -11.05
N PHE A 10 -4.10 5.21 -10.79
CA PHE A 10 -4.56 4.65 -9.53
C PHE A 10 -3.64 5.00 -8.36
N GLU A 11 -2.32 4.82 -8.51
CA GLU A 11 -1.32 5.19 -7.51
C GLU A 11 -1.47 6.66 -7.10
N LEU A 12 -1.56 7.58 -8.07
CA LEU A 12 -1.75 9.01 -7.82
C LEU A 12 -3.04 9.28 -7.04
N ARG A 13 -4.13 8.58 -7.35
CA ARG A 13 -5.39 8.73 -6.61
C ARG A 13 -5.26 8.22 -5.16
N ILE A 14 -4.54 7.12 -4.95
CA ILE A 14 -4.31 6.58 -3.60
C ILE A 14 -3.40 7.51 -2.80
N ALA A 15 -2.29 7.98 -3.38
CA ALA A 15 -1.40 8.97 -2.78
C ALA A 15 -2.19 10.22 -2.33
N LYS A 16 -2.99 10.81 -3.21
CA LYS A 16 -3.84 11.97 -2.86
C LYS A 16 -4.83 11.67 -1.73
N LYS A 17 -5.40 10.46 -1.68
CA LYS A 17 -6.34 10.08 -0.61
C LYS A 17 -5.61 9.89 0.72
N LEU A 18 -4.46 9.21 0.71
CA LEU A 18 -3.62 9.02 1.88
C LEU A 18 -3.08 10.35 2.39
N GLY A 19 -2.70 11.27 1.49
CA GLY A 19 -2.19 12.58 1.90
C GLY A 19 -3.18 13.39 2.71
N LYS A 20 -4.48 13.25 2.46
CA LYS A 20 -5.51 13.86 3.30
C LYS A 20 -5.57 13.27 4.71
N ALA A 21 -5.26 11.98 4.86
CA ALA A 21 -5.27 11.28 6.14
C ALA A 21 -3.95 11.47 6.92
N LEU A 22 -2.82 11.50 6.21
CA LEU A 22 -1.47 11.58 6.78
C LEU A 22 -0.95 13.03 6.91
N GLY A 23 -1.65 14.00 6.34
CA GLY A 23 -1.23 15.41 6.32
C GLY A 23 -0.17 15.74 5.26
N THR A 24 0.41 14.74 4.59
CA THR A 24 1.39 14.90 3.50
C THR A 24 1.10 13.89 2.38
N GLU A 25 1.02 14.34 1.13
CA GLU A 25 0.78 13.47 -0.02
C GLU A 25 2.01 12.58 -0.31
N PRO A 26 1.88 11.24 -0.18
CA PRO A 26 3.00 10.34 -0.44
C PRO A 26 3.46 10.40 -1.88
N LYS A 27 4.78 10.38 -2.05
CA LYS A 27 5.36 10.34 -3.39
C LYS A 27 5.43 8.90 -3.89
N ARG A 28 5.38 8.72 -5.21
CA ARG A 28 5.52 7.39 -5.81
C ARG A 28 7.00 6.99 -5.84
N SER A 29 7.30 5.76 -5.46
CA SER A 29 8.66 5.20 -5.40
C SER A 29 9.42 5.33 -6.72
N SER A 30 8.73 5.01 -7.81
CA SER A 30 9.21 5.14 -9.20
C SER A 30 9.81 6.50 -9.58
N TYR A 31 9.54 7.59 -8.84
CA TYR A 31 10.17 8.90 -9.06
C TYR A 31 11.55 9.07 -8.41
N TYR A 32 11.85 8.31 -7.34
CA TYR A 32 13.04 8.49 -6.51
C TYR A 32 14.09 7.40 -6.71
N GLY A 33 13.70 6.26 -7.28
CA GLY A 33 14.59 5.17 -7.62
C GLY A 33 13.82 3.89 -7.92
N LYS A 34 14.52 2.91 -8.50
CA LYS A 34 13.91 1.61 -8.79
C LYS A 34 13.90 0.66 -7.59
N TYR A 35 14.70 0.90 -6.56
CA TYR A 35 14.82 -0.01 -5.42
C TYR A 35 13.46 -0.37 -4.79
N TRP A 36 12.69 0.63 -4.37
CA TRP A 36 11.38 0.39 -3.75
C TRP A 36 10.36 -0.18 -4.73
N ASP A 37 10.35 0.31 -5.98
CA ASP A 37 9.49 -0.16 -7.06
C ASP A 37 9.73 -1.64 -7.39
N ASP A 38 11.01 -2.03 -7.52
CA ASP A 38 11.46 -3.40 -7.78
C ASP A 38 11.16 -4.33 -6.59
N ASN A 39 11.06 -3.79 -5.38
CA ASN A 39 10.68 -4.53 -4.16
C ASN A 39 9.18 -4.42 -3.82
N GLY A 40 8.33 -4.07 -4.80
CA GLY A 40 6.88 -4.11 -4.61
C GLY A 40 6.35 -3.03 -3.65
N VAL A 41 6.96 -1.84 -3.66
CA VAL A 41 6.51 -0.70 -2.87
C VAL A 41 6.28 0.48 -3.81
N ASP A 42 5.02 0.87 -4.01
CA ASP A 42 4.64 1.90 -4.99
C ASP A 42 4.68 3.33 -4.42
N LEU A 43 4.56 3.49 -3.10
CA LEU A 43 4.61 4.78 -2.39
C LEU A 43 5.79 4.83 -1.44
N MET A 44 6.43 5.98 -1.30
CA MET A 44 7.63 6.14 -0.48
C MET A 44 7.35 5.79 0.99
N PRO A 45 8.14 4.87 1.59
CA PRO A 45 7.95 4.49 3.00
C PRO A 45 8.09 5.65 3.98
N GLU A 46 8.92 6.64 3.67
CA GLU A 46 9.11 7.85 4.49
C GLU A 46 7.82 8.66 4.66
N ASP A 47 6.97 8.68 3.63
CA ASP A 47 5.70 9.41 3.64
C ASP A 47 4.53 8.56 4.19
N THR A 48 4.72 7.24 4.31
CA THR A 48 3.64 6.28 4.60
C THR A 48 3.89 5.42 5.82
N ALA A 49 5.01 5.60 6.51
CA ALA A 49 5.38 4.84 7.70
C ALA A 49 4.24 4.86 8.75
N PRO A 50 3.95 3.71 9.39
CA PRO A 50 4.69 2.44 9.31
C PRO A 50 4.31 1.53 8.12
N PHE A 51 3.50 1.99 7.16
CA PHE A 51 2.97 1.16 6.09
C PHE A 51 3.88 1.14 4.85
N LEU A 52 4.07 -0.07 4.30
CA LEU A 52 4.63 -0.28 2.96
C LEU A 52 3.47 -0.54 2.01
N ILE A 53 3.30 0.30 0.99
CA ILE A 53 2.07 0.32 0.19
C ILE A 53 2.34 -0.10 -1.26
N GLN A 54 1.67 -1.17 -1.68
CA GLN A 54 1.53 -1.56 -3.09
C GLN A 54 0.10 -1.27 -3.58
N CYS A 55 -0.05 -0.66 -4.74
CA CYS A 55 -1.30 -0.39 -5.43
C CYS A 55 -1.53 -1.39 -6.57
N LYS A 56 -2.68 -2.06 -6.59
CA LYS A 56 -3.10 -2.94 -7.70
C LYS A 56 -4.51 -2.61 -8.21
N ALA A 57 -4.61 -2.16 -9.46
CA ALA A 57 -5.89 -1.83 -10.13
C ALA A 57 -6.32 -2.89 -11.16
N VAL A 58 -6.45 -4.15 -10.72
CA VAL A 58 -6.69 -5.32 -11.58
C VAL A 58 -7.96 -6.08 -11.20
N GLU A 59 -8.58 -6.77 -12.16
CA GLU A 59 -9.83 -7.50 -11.95
C GLU A 59 -9.67 -8.80 -11.15
N SER A 60 -8.51 -9.46 -11.27
CA SER A 60 -8.25 -10.71 -10.56
C SER A 60 -7.64 -10.43 -9.19
N GLY A 61 -8.32 -10.88 -8.13
CA GLY A 61 -7.80 -10.88 -6.74
C GLY A 61 -6.88 -12.07 -6.42
N LYS A 62 -6.68 -13.02 -7.35
CA LYS A 62 -5.87 -14.23 -7.11
C LYS A 62 -4.41 -13.95 -6.75
N PHE A 63 -3.94 -12.73 -6.91
CA PHE A 63 -2.54 -12.36 -6.73
C PHE A 63 -2.26 -11.62 -5.41
N LEU A 64 -3.23 -11.47 -4.50
CA LEU A 64 -3.03 -10.65 -3.30
C LEU A 64 -2.06 -11.28 -2.30
N HIS A 65 -2.17 -12.59 -2.04
CA HIS A 65 -1.22 -13.32 -1.20
C HIS A 65 0.19 -13.29 -1.81
N ASP A 66 0.31 -13.60 -3.10
CA ASP A 66 1.59 -13.56 -3.81
C ASP A 66 2.18 -12.14 -3.85
N THR A 67 1.33 -11.12 -3.99
CA THR A 67 1.77 -9.72 -3.95
C THR A 67 2.32 -9.40 -2.57
N LEU A 68 1.59 -9.69 -1.49
CA LEU A 68 2.06 -9.47 -0.11
C LEU A 68 3.38 -10.19 0.18
N ALA A 69 3.52 -11.44 -0.28
CA ALA A 69 4.74 -12.23 -0.11
C ALA A 69 5.93 -11.68 -0.92
N GLY A 70 5.66 -11.07 -2.07
CA GLY A 70 6.67 -10.47 -2.95
C GLY A 70 7.08 -9.04 -2.60
N MET A 71 6.40 -8.40 -1.64
CA MET A 71 6.78 -7.06 -1.15
C MET A 71 8.05 -7.14 -0.30
N TYR A 72 8.74 -6.01 -0.16
CA TYR A 72 9.84 -5.84 0.80
C TYR A 72 9.41 -6.33 2.20
N GLN A 73 10.24 -7.16 2.84
CA GLN A 73 9.94 -7.72 4.16
C GLN A 73 10.75 -7.00 5.23
N ASP A 74 10.06 -6.36 6.16
CA ASP A 74 10.64 -5.62 7.28
C ASP A 74 9.77 -5.82 8.51
N LYS A 75 10.34 -6.36 9.59
CA LYS A 75 9.60 -6.66 10.83
C LYS A 75 9.09 -5.42 11.56
N THR A 76 9.56 -4.23 11.18
CA THR A 76 9.16 -2.96 11.79
C THR A 76 8.08 -2.23 11.00
N LYS A 77 7.62 -2.80 9.88
CA LYS A 77 6.68 -2.16 8.96
C LYS A 77 5.54 -3.11 8.59
N CYS A 78 4.40 -2.55 8.24
CA CYS A 78 3.22 -3.32 7.85
C CYS A 78 3.04 -3.30 6.33
N ASN A 79 3.01 -4.47 5.70
CA ASN A 79 2.76 -4.58 4.26
C ASN A 79 1.27 -4.44 3.95
N VAL A 80 0.94 -3.53 3.03
CA VAL A 80 -0.44 -3.24 2.63
C VAL A 80 -0.57 -3.23 1.12
N VAL A 81 -1.46 -4.07 0.61
CA VAL A 81 -1.90 -4.04 -0.79
C VAL A 81 -3.22 -3.27 -0.87
N VAL A 82 -3.19 -2.11 -1.52
CA VAL A 82 -4.39 -1.37 -1.89
C VAL A 82 -4.90 -1.90 -3.23
N HIS A 83 -5.93 -2.73 -3.17
CA HIS A 83 -6.50 -3.40 -4.35
C HIS A 83 -7.77 -2.73 -4.83
N LYS A 84 -7.95 -2.65 -6.15
CA LYS A 84 -9.15 -2.14 -6.78
C LYS A 84 -9.53 -2.91 -8.04
N MET A 85 -10.76 -3.42 -8.05
CA MET A 85 -11.44 -3.92 -9.24
C MET A 85 -12.23 -2.80 -9.95
N ASN A 86 -12.64 -3.02 -11.21
CA ASN A 86 -13.55 -2.12 -11.90
C ASN A 86 -14.89 -2.03 -11.16
N ARG A 87 -15.45 -0.81 -11.12
CA ARG A 87 -16.73 -0.47 -10.46
C ARG A 87 -16.82 -0.82 -8.97
N ARG A 88 -15.71 -1.20 -8.33
CA ARG A 88 -15.65 -1.46 -6.89
C ARG A 88 -14.76 -0.41 -6.20
N PRO A 89 -15.10 -0.02 -4.96
CA PRO A 89 -14.21 0.81 -4.16
C PRO A 89 -12.90 0.06 -3.87
N PRO A 90 -11.78 0.77 -3.72
CA PRO A 90 -10.53 0.16 -3.31
C PRO A 90 -10.61 -0.36 -1.86
N ILE A 91 -9.96 -1.49 -1.62
CA ILE A 91 -9.76 -2.09 -0.29
C ILE A 91 -8.28 -2.06 0.07
N ALA A 92 -7.96 -2.04 1.37
CA ALA A 92 -6.62 -2.27 1.88
C ALA A 92 -6.56 -3.69 2.45
N VAL A 93 -5.56 -4.46 2.03
CA VAL A 93 -5.38 -5.86 2.42
C VAL A 93 -3.99 -6.00 3.03
N MET A 94 -3.89 -6.68 4.17
CA MET A 94 -2.67 -7.01 4.89
C MET A 94 -2.78 -8.44 5.41
N SER A 95 -1.68 -9.00 5.95
CA SER A 95 -1.77 -10.29 6.63
C SER A 95 -2.61 -10.16 7.91
N PHE A 96 -3.18 -11.27 8.36
CA PHE A 96 -3.95 -11.25 9.60
C PHE A 96 -3.05 -10.99 10.81
N ASP A 97 -1.81 -11.49 10.79
CA ASP A 97 -0.83 -11.26 11.85
C ASP A 97 -0.46 -9.78 11.94
N ASP A 98 -0.18 -9.10 10.82
CA ASP A 98 0.07 -7.65 10.78
C ASP A 98 -1.13 -6.86 11.34
N PHE A 99 -2.35 -7.32 11.04
CA PHE A 99 -3.56 -6.69 11.57
C PHE A 99 -3.68 -6.86 13.09
N CYS A 100 -3.35 -8.04 13.62
CA CYS A 100 -3.30 -8.27 15.07
C CYS A 100 -2.22 -7.40 15.75
N GLU A 101 -1.03 -7.30 15.18
CA GLU A 101 0.04 -6.42 15.69
C GLU A 101 -0.40 -4.95 15.73
N LEU A 102 -1.11 -4.48 14.70
CA LEU A 102 -1.69 -3.14 14.71
C LEU A 102 -2.71 -2.95 15.84
N ILE A 103 -3.59 -3.94 16.10
CA ILE A 103 -4.53 -3.88 17.23
C ILE A 103 -3.77 -3.79 18.56
N GLU A 104 -2.74 -4.61 18.74
CA GLU A 104 -1.91 -4.59 19.95
C GLU A 104 -1.23 -3.24 20.15
N MET A 105 -0.66 -2.66 19.09
CA MET A 105 -0.08 -1.32 19.12
C MET A 105 -1.12 -0.25 19.51
N LEU A 106 -2.31 -0.28 18.91
CA LEU A 106 -3.37 0.68 19.22
C LEU A 106 -3.80 0.60 20.69
N ARG A 107 -3.93 -0.62 21.24
CA ARG A 107 -4.25 -0.84 22.66
C ARG A 107 -3.13 -0.38 23.59
N ALA A 108 -1.87 -0.74 23.27
CA ALA A 108 -0.71 -0.37 24.08
C ALA A 108 -0.51 1.14 24.18
N ASN A 109 -0.91 1.89 23.14
CA ASN A 109 -0.85 3.35 23.11
C ASN A 109 -2.14 4.05 23.58
N GLY A 110 -3.15 3.30 24.03
CA GLY A 110 -4.41 3.86 24.54
C GLY A 110 -5.26 4.58 23.48
N ILE A 111 -5.11 4.21 22.20
CA ILE A 111 -5.95 4.72 21.11
C ILE A 111 -7.32 4.03 21.11
N ILE A 112 -7.34 2.73 21.45
CA ILE A 112 -8.54 1.91 21.66
C ILE A 112 -8.46 1.11 22.95
#